data_AF-A0A9E1MFP1-F1
#
_entry.id   AF-A0A9E1MFP1-F1
#
_cell.length_a   1.000
_cell.length_b   1.000
_cell.length_c   1.000
_cell.angle_alpha   90.00
_cell.angle_beta   90.00
_cell.angle_gamma   90.00
#
_symmetry.space_group_name_H-M   'P 1'
#
loop_
_entity.id
_entity.type
_entity.pdbx_description
1 polymer ?
#
loop_
_entity_poly.entity_id
_entity_poly.type
_entity_poly.pdbx_seq_one_letter_code
_entity_poly.pdbx_strand_id
1 'polypeptide(L)' 'MYQYAKLNEYIDRDLTEGLVYEWTNSTEQIHDRYSDEEIKTLWSKLYEINNVDIILIMIYTGLRPTELLVIITPTEPT' A
#
# COMPACT_ATOMS: atom_id res chain seq x y z
N MET A 1 -12.34 -10.63 -17.70
CA MET A 1 -12.07 -11.51 -18.86
C MET A 1 -13.34 -12.15 -19.40
N TYR A 2 -14.11 -12.91 -18.60
CA TYR A 2 -15.42 -13.47 -19.01
C TYR A 2 -16.43 -12.41 -19.47
N GLN A 3 -16.55 -11.31 -18.72
CA GLN A 3 -17.44 -10.20 -19.10
C GLN A 3 -17.08 -9.57 -20.46
N TYR A 4 -15.79 -9.46 -20.78
CA TYR A 4 -15.32 -9.00 -22.09
C TYR A 4 -15.67 -10.00 -23.20
N ALA A 5 -15.53 -11.30 -22.95
CA ALA A 5 -15.86 -12.34 -23.92
C ALA A 5 -17.37 -12.47 -24.18
N LYS A 6 -18.22 -12.25 -23.16
CA LYS A 6 -19.69 -12.17 -23.30
C LYS A 6 -20.12 -10.96 -24.14
N LEU A 7 -19.49 -9.80 -23.92
CA LEU A 7 -19.75 -8.58 -24.69
C LEU A 7 -19.39 -8.70 -26.17
N ASN A 8 -18.41 -9.53 -26.50
CA ASN A 8 -17.99 -9.80 -27.89
C ASN A 8 -18.59 -11.10 -28.44
N GLU A 9 -19.61 -11.66 -27.80
CA GLU A 9 -20.35 -12.87 -28.23
C GLU A 9 -19.48 -14.13 -28.42
N TYR A 10 -18.27 -14.17 -27.84
CA TYR A 10 -17.41 -15.36 -27.90
C TYR A 10 -17.89 -16.50 -26.99
N ILE A 11 -18.69 -16.16 -25.98
CA ILE A 11 -19.27 -17.10 -25.03
C ILE A 11 -20.69 -16.69 -24.69
N ASP A 12 -21.58 -17.68 -24.58
CA ASP A 12 -23.01 -17.48 -24.37
C ASP A 12 -23.39 -17.55 -22.88
N ARG A 13 -22.58 -18.25 -22.08
CA ARG A 13 -22.80 -18.46 -20.64
C ARG A 13 -21.56 -18.06 -19.85
N ASP A 14 -21.78 -17.29 -18.79
CA ASP A 14 -20.73 -16.89 -17.87
C ASP A 14 -20.60 -17.93 -16.75
N LEU A 15 -19.53 -18.72 -16.78
CA LEU A 15 -19.25 -19.75 -15.78
C LEU A 15 -18.86 -19.15 -14.42
N THR A 16 -18.55 -17.86 -14.36
CA THR A 16 -18.20 -17.18 -13.10
C THR A 16 -19.41 -16.87 -12.23
N GLU A 17 -20.62 -16.87 -12.79
CA GLU A 17 -21.88 -16.67 -12.05
C GLU A 17 -22.14 -17.79 -11.02
N GLY A 18 -21.59 -18.99 -11.24
CA GLY A 18 -21.68 -20.12 -10.31
C GLY A 18 -20.58 -20.16 -9.25
N LEU A 19 -19.60 -19.23 -9.30
CA LEU A 19 -18.53 -19.17 -8.32
C LEU A 19 -19.06 -18.53 -7.03
N VAL A 20 -19.40 -19.36 -6.06
CA VAL A 20 -19.59 -18.90 -4.68
C VAL A 20 -18.21 -18.64 -4.10
N TYR A 21 -17.82 -17.37 -4.07
CA TYR A 21 -16.63 -16.97 -3.35
C TYR A 21 -16.91 -17.11 -1.86
N GLU A 22 -16.35 -18.13 -1.22
CA GLU A 22 -16.13 -18.13 0.23
C GLU A 22 -15.06 -17.09 0.55
N TRP A 23 -15.41 -15.81 0.40
CA TRP A 23 -14.60 -14.74 0.95
C TRP A 23 -15.06 -14.54 2.38
N THR A 24 -14.37 -15.20 3.31
CA THR A 24 -14.43 -14.82 4.71
C THR A 24 -13.95 -13.37 4.76
N ASN A 25 -14.82 -12.43 5.14
CA ASN A 25 -14.35 -11.12 5.58
C ASN A 25 -13.30 -11.43 6.65
N SER A 26 -12.03 -11.09 6.39
CA SER A 26 -11.07 -11.01 7.48
C SER A 26 -11.58 -9.89 8.36
N THR A 27 -12.39 -10.24 9.36
CA THR A 27 -12.91 -9.32 10.37
C THR A 27 -11.79 -8.77 11.25
N GLU A 28 -10.59 -9.32 11.13
CA GLU A 28 -9.39 -8.87 11.80
C GLU A 28 -8.70 -7.80 10.96
N GLN A 29 -8.65 -6.59 11.51
CA GLN A 29 -7.82 -5.54 10.98
C GLN A 29 -6.35 -5.99 11.09
N ILE A 30 -5.71 -6.23 9.94
CA ILE A 30 -4.33 -6.73 9.88
C ILE A 30 -3.31 -5.66 10.33
N HIS A 31 -3.71 -4.39 10.36
CA HIS A 31 -2.84 -3.25 10.63
C HIS A 31 -3.33 -2.39 11.79
N ASP A 32 -2.57 -2.40 12.87
CA ASP A 32 -2.70 -1.46 13.98
C ASP A 32 -1.87 -0.20 13.73
N ARG A 33 -2.30 0.89 14.37
CA ARG A 33 -1.53 2.15 14.36
C ARG A 33 -0.33 2.03 15.29
N TYR A 34 0.75 2.76 14.99
CA TYR A 34 1.83 2.95 15.93
C TYR A 34 1.39 3.76 17.16
N SER A 35 1.89 3.38 18.33
CA SER A 35 1.73 4.14 19.57
C SER A 35 2.70 5.33 19.63
N ASP A 36 2.42 6.29 20.51
CA ASP A 36 3.28 7.46 20.70
C ASP A 36 4.67 7.07 21.24
N GLU A 37 4.76 6.00 22.03
CA GLU A 37 6.01 5.45 22.55
C GLU A 37 6.86 4.82 21.44
N GLU A 38 6.23 4.10 20.50
CA GLU A 38 6.90 3.52 19.34
C GLU A 38 7.45 4.63 18.43
N ILE A 39 6.65 5.67 18.19
CA ILE A 39 7.07 6.85 17.42
C ILE A 39 8.24 7.55 18.10
N LYS A 40 8.21 7.74 19.43
CA LYS A 40 9.34 8.29 20.19
C LYS A 40 10.60 7.44 20.08
N THR A 41 10.44 6.12 20.07
CA THR A 41 11.57 5.19 19.92
C THR A 41 12.20 5.31 18.53
N LEU A 42 11.39 5.45 17.47
CA LEU A 42 11.88 5.74 16.12
C LEU A 42 12.68 7.05 16.08
N TRP A 43 12.15 8.12 16.70
CA TRP A 43 12.88 9.39 16.80
C TRP A 43 14.20 9.28 17.57
N SER A 44 14.26 8.48 18.64
CA SER A 44 15.50 8.29 19.41
C SER A 44 16.60 7.57 18.63
N LYS A 45 16.22 6.75 17.64
CA LYS A 45 17.12 5.95 16.81
C LYS A 45 17.40 6.59 15.44
N LEU A 46 16.90 7.81 15.24
CA LEU A 46 17.12 8.57 14.03
C LEU A 46 18.62 8.82 13.84
N TYR A 47 19.15 8.48 12.67
CA TYR A 47 20.57 8.51 12.32
C TYR A 47 21.48 7.51 13.05
N GLU A 48 20.95 6.73 14.01
CA GLU A 48 21.67 5.60 14.62
C GLU A 48 21.47 4.32 13.78
N ILE A 49 20.24 4.11 13.30
CA ILE A 49 19.88 2.95 12.46
C ILE A 49 19.48 3.44 11.06
N ASN A 50 19.99 2.76 10.04
CA ASN A 50 19.65 3.05 8.64
C ASN A 50 18.14 2.91 8.38
N ASN A 51 17.60 3.77 7.51
CA ASN A 51 16.22 3.75 7.02
C ASN A 51 15.13 4.15 8.04
N VAL A 52 15.49 4.53 9.27
CA VAL A 52 14.53 5.06 10.27
C VAL A 52 13.92 6.38 9.80
N ASP A 53 14.70 7.19 9.11
CA ASP A 53 14.28 8.40 8.42
C ASP A 53 13.19 8.12 7.37
N ILE A 54 13.35 7.08 6.55
CA ILE A 54 12.36 6.69 5.54
C ILE A 54 11.04 6.27 6.20
N ILE A 55 11.10 5.50 7.29
CA ILE A 55 9.91 5.08 8.06
C ILE A 55 9.18 6.30 8.62
N LEU A 56 9.91 7.24 9.22
CA LEU A 56 9.32 8.47 9.76
C LEU A 56 8.67 9.30 8.65
N ILE A 57 9.33 9.46 7.50
CA ILE A 57 8.75 10.16 6.34
C ILE A 57 7.44 9.48 5.91
N MET A 58 7.40 8.15 5.80
CA MET A 58 6.18 7.41 5.42
C MET A 58 5.05 7.61 6.42
N ILE A 59 5.34 7.59 7.73
CA ILE A 59 4.33 7.81 8.78
C ILE A 59 3.73 9.22 8.70
N TYR A 60 4.55 10.26 8.50
CA TYR A 60 4.08 11.64 8.52
C TYR A 60 3.50 12.14 7.20
N THR A 61 3.91 11.56 6.07
CA THR A 61 3.46 12.00 4.74
C THR A 61 2.41 11.07 4.11
N GLY A 62 2.35 9.81 4.56
CA GLY A 62 1.48 8.79 3.96
C GLY A 62 1.89 8.38 2.54
N LEU A 63 3.09 8.77 2.08
CA LEU A 63 3.58 8.43 0.75
C LEU A 63 3.82 6.94 0.60
N ARG A 64 3.46 6.40 -0.56
CA ARG A 64 3.80 5.03 -0.92
C ARG A 64 5.32 4.91 -1.16
N PRO A 65 5.93 3.75 -0.89
CA PRO A 65 7.36 3.55 -1.15
C PRO A 65 7.78 3.89 -2.59
N THR A 66 6.90 3.64 -3.57
CA THR A 66 7.15 4.00 -4.98
C THR A 66 7.12 5.50 -5.24
N GLU A 67 6.33 6.26 -4.50
CA GLU A 67 6.23 7.72 -4.64
C GLU A 67 7.48 8.39 -4.05
N LEU A 68 8.00 7.85 -2.93
CA LEU A 68 9.24 8.31 -2.32
C LEU A 68 10.44 8.21 -3.26
N LEU A 69 10.52 7.15 -4.07
CA LEU A 69 11.59 6.97 -5.05
C LEU A 69 11.60 8.02 -6.17
N VAL A 70 10.46 8.68 -6.41
CA VAL A 70 10.31 9.69 -7.46
C VAL A 70 10.59 11.10 -6.94
N ILE A 71 10.74 11.28 -5.62
CA ILE A 71 11.08 12.58 -5.04
C ILE A 71 12.49 12.97 -5.46
N ILE A 72 12.58 14.06 -6.22
CA ILE A 72 13.83 14.74 -6.52
C ILE A 72 13.99 15.91 -5.56
N THR A 73 15.19 16.08 -5.02
CA THR A 73 15.57 17.36 -4.42
C THR A 73 15.79 18.34 -5.57
N PRO A 74 15.11 19.49 -5.60
CA PRO A 74 15.42 20.52 -6.58
C PRO A 74 16.86 20.96 -6.34
N THR A 75 17.76 20.58 -7.24
CA THR A 75 19.12 21.12 -7.28
C THR A 75 19.00 22.60 -7.64
N GLU A 76 19.61 23.48 -6.85
CA GLU A 76 19.54 24.93 -7.01
C GLU A 76 19.75 25.36 -8.48
N PRO A 77 19.01 26.37 -8.98
CA PRO A 77 19.31 26.93 -10.29
C PRO A 77 20.65 27.65 -10.20
N THR A 78 21.64 27.14 -10.95
CA THR A 78 22.93 27.80 -11.17
C THR A 78 22.80 28.94 -12.16
#